data_AF-A0A969KZU7-F1
#
_entry.id   AF-A0A969KZU7-F1
#
_cell.length_a   1.000
_cell.length_b   1.000
_cell.length_c   1.000
_cell.angle_alpha   90.00
_cell.angle_beta   90.00
_cell.angle_gamma   90.00
#
_symmetry.space_group_name_H-M   'P 1'
#
loop_
_entity.id
_entity.type
_entity.pdbx_description
1 polymer ?
#
loop_
_entity_poly.entity_id
_entity_poly.type
_entity_poly.pdbx_seq_one_letter_code
_entity_poly.pdbx_strand_id
1 'polypeptide(L)'
;KWRKDVETSQLTCFDPFLTTLDTYLDQITNYFLHRDSSGFVEGLNNKVKVLKRRCYGLRNLDHFFQRLFLDLEGYRLFAPFGAPHYI
;
A
#
# COMPACT_ATOMS: atom_id res chain seq x y z
N LYS A 1 22.90 -5.86 -17.11
CA LYS A 1 22.79 -6.46 -18.46
C LYS A 1 21.47 -6.02 -19.10
N TRP A 2 20.32 -6.47 -18.58
CA TRP A 2 18.99 -6.11 -19.07
C TRP A 2 18.70 -4.61 -19.26
N ARG A 3 19.04 -3.75 -18.27
CA ARG A 3 18.79 -2.30 -18.38
C ARG A 3 19.47 -1.66 -19.61
N LYS A 4 20.75 -2.00 -19.82
CA LYS A 4 21.49 -1.56 -21.01
C LYS A 4 20.83 -2.07 -22.28
N ASP A 5 20.36 -3.31 -22.29
CA ASP A 5 19.70 -3.90 -23.45
C ASP A 5 18.40 -3.15 -23.80
N VAL A 6 17.63 -2.71 -22.78
CA VAL A 6 16.42 -1.88 -22.96
C VAL A 6 16.76 -0.48 -23.46
N GLU A 7 17.75 0.19 -22.86
CA GLU A 7 18.22 1.52 -23.29
C GLU A 7 18.75 1.50 -24.74
N THR A 8 19.34 0.38 -25.17
CA THR A 8 19.85 0.21 -26.53
C THR A 8 18.75 -0.19 -27.54
N SER A 9 17.59 -0.68 -27.06
CA SER A 9 16.51 -1.20 -27.90
C SER A 9 15.64 -0.13 -28.58
N GLN A 10 15.89 1.16 -28.31
CA GLN A 10 15.07 2.30 -28.75
C GLN A 10 13.59 2.26 -28.30
N LEU A 11 13.24 1.36 -27.38
CA LEU A 11 11.89 1.20 -26.85
C LEU A 11 11.61 2.25 -25.76
N THR A 12 11.08 3.40 -26.16
CA THR A 12 10.75 4.51 -25.25
C THR A 12 9.58 4.21 -24.30
N CYS A 13 8.83 3.13 -24.55
CA CYS A 13 7.74 2.71 -23.67
C CYS A 13 8.20 2.32 -22.26
N PHE A 14 9.49 2.02 -22.09
CA PHE A 14 10.08 1.71 -20.79
C PHE A 14 10.64 2.92 -20.04
N ASP A 15 10.79 4.08 -20.69
CA ASP A 15 11.40 5.27 -20.08
C ASP A 15 10.69 5.73 -18.79
N PRO A 16 9.35 5.75 -18.71
CA PRO A 16 8.66 6.09 -17.46
C PRO A 16 8.92 5.07 -16.34
N PHE A 17 9.01 3.79 -16.71
CA PHE A 17 9.32 2.72 -15.77
C PHE A 17 10.76 2.83 -15.25
N LEU A 18 11.73 3.07 -16.14
CA LEU A 18 13.13 3.24 -15.77
C LEU A 18 13.34 4.46 -14.87
N THR A 19 12.66 5.56 -15.17
CA THR A 19 12.66 6.78 -14.33
C THR A 19 12.10 6.49 -12.94
N THR A 20 11.00 5.74 -12.86
CA THR A 20 10.40 5.33 -11.59
C THR A 20 11.34 4.41 -10.82
N LEU A 21 11.96 3.44 -11.51
CA LEU A 21 12.88 2.49 -10.92
C LEU A 21 14.08 3.22 -10.31
N ASP A 22 14.70 4.17 -11.02
CA ASP A 22 15.82 4.97 -10.48
C ASP A 22 15.41 5.81 -9.27
N THR A 23 14.22 6.41 -9.33
CA THR A 23 13.73 7.28 -8.24
C THR A 23 13.52 6.50 -6.94
N TYR A 24 13.11 5.23 -7.03
CA TYR A 24 12.72 4.43 -5.87
C TYR A 24 13.67 3.27 -5.55
N LEU A 25 14.77 3.10 -6.28
CA LEU A 25 15.67 1.96 -6.14
C LEU A 25 16.27 1.86 -4.73
N ASP A 26 16.66 3.00 -4.15
CA ASP A 26 17.24 3.06 -2.81
C ASP A 26 16.22 2.61 -1.75
N GLN A 27 14.97 3.05 -1.86
CA GLN A 27 13.88 2.64 -0.97
C GLN A 27 13.53 1.15 -1.14
N ILE A 28 13.57 0.64 -2.38
CA ILE A 28 13.35 -0.78 -2.68
C ILE A 28 14.48 -1.62 -2.06
N THR A 29 15.72 -1.15 -2.14
CA THR A 29 16.89 -1.87 -1.62
C THR A 29 16.99 -1.82 -0.10
N ASN A 30 16.43 -0.80 0.56
CA ASN A 30 16.31 -0.73 2.02
C ASN A 30 15.55 -1.93 2.63
N TYR A 31 14.68 -2.59 1.86
CA TYR A 31 14.07 -3.86 2.27
C TYR A 31 15.12 -4.92 2.65
N PHE A 32 16.24 -5.00 1.94
CA PHE A 32 17.28 -6.00 2.24
C PHE A 32 18.07 -5.68 3.51
N LEU A 33 18.08 -4.42 3.95
CA LEU A 33 18.76 -3.97 5.16
C LEU A 33 17.87 -4.10 6.40
N HIS A 34 16.61 -3.68 6.30
CA HIS A 34 15.70 -3.58 7.45
C HIS A 34 14.59 -4.64 7.45
N ARG A 35 14.40 -5.39 6.35
CA ARG A 35 13.28 -6.30 6.11
C ARG A 35 11.91 -5.64 6.22
N ASP A 36 11.85 -4.34 5.97
CA ASP A 36 10.62 -3.55 5.97
C ASP A 36 9.72 -3.96 4.81
N SER A 37 8.90 -4.98 5.02
CA SER A 37 8.02 -5.51 3.99
C SER A 37 6.90 -4.52 3.66
N SER A 38 6.52 -4.47 2.38
CA SER A 38 5.31 -3.76 1.94
C SER A 38 4.01 -4.40 2.46
N GLY A 39 4.06 -5.47 3.26
CA GLY A 39 2.88 -6.22 3.71
C GLY A 39 1.90 -5.38 4.52
N PHE A 40 2.39 -4.48 5.39
CA PHE A 40 1.52 -3.53 6.09
C PHE A 40 0.82 -2.58 5.11
N VAL A 41 1.58 -2.00 4.17
CA VAL A 41 1.06 -1.07 3.16
C VAL A 41 0.04 -1.76 2.25
N GLU A 42 0.31 -2.99 1.84
CA GLU A 42 -0.58 -3.81 1.03
C GLU A 42 -1.88 -4.16 1.78
N GLY A 43 -1.76 -4.56 3.05
CA GLY A 43 -2.89 -4.81 3.93
C GLY A 43 -3.78 -3.59 4.11
N LEU A 44 -3.17 -2.42 4.34
CA LEU A 44 -3.88 -1.14 4.44
C LEU A 44 -4.59 -0.77 3.13
N ASN A 45 -3.89 -0.90 1.99
CA ASN A 45 -4.45 -0.64 0.67
C ASN A 45 -5.66 -1.55 0.36
N ASN A 46 -5.60 -2.82 0.76
CA ASN A 46 -6.73 -3.74 0.62
C ASN A 46 -7.91 -3.34 1.50
N LYS A 47 -7.69 -2.97 2.77
CA LYS A 47 -8.77 -2.47 3.66
C LYS A 47 -9.43 -1.22 3.09
N VAL A 48 -8.64 -0.24 2.63
CA VAL A 48 -9.13 0.97 1.95
C VAL A 48 -9.95 0.63 0.71
N LYS A 49 -9.48 -0.31 -0.11
CA LYS A 49 -10.19 -0.76 -1.32
C LYS A 49 -11.52 -1.44 -0.99
N VAL A 50 -11.56 -2.29 0.03
CA VAL A 50 -12.79 -2.94 0.52
C VAL A 50 -13.78 -1.92 1.06
N LEU A 51 -13.32 -0.95 1.85
CA LEU A 51 -14.16 0.14 2.36
C LEU A 51 -14.76 0.96 1.22
N LYS A 52 -13.95 1.37 0.24
CA LYS A 52 -14.42 2.09 -0.96
C LYS A 52 -15.50 1.30 -1.72
N ARG A 53 -15.39 -0.03 -1.82
CA ARG A 53 -16.39 -0.89 -2.49
C ARG A 53 -17.68 -1.03 -1.69
N ARG A 54 -17.60 -1.19 -0.36
CA ARG A 54 -18.78 -1.34 0.51
C ARG A 54 -19.56 -0.04 0.65
N CYS A 55 -18.83 1.06 0.64
CA CYS A 55 -19.37 2.40 0.75
C CYS A 55 -19.60 2.98 -0.65
N TYR A 56 -20.60 2.46 -1.37
CA TYR A 56 -21.04 2.97 -2.66
C TYR A 56 -21.49 4.44 -2.52
N GLY A 57 -20.54 5.38 -2.62
CA GLY A 57 -20.82 6.82 -2.61
C GLY A 57 -20.53 7.56 -1.30
N LEU A 58 -19.52 7.17 -0.51
CA LEU A 58 -18.93 8.09 0.49
C LEU A 58 -18.33 9.31 -0.24
N ARG A 59 -19.17 10.30 -0.54
CA ARG A 59 -18.80 11.60 -1.13
C ARG A 59 -18.08 12.50 -0.11
N ASN A 60 -18.28 12.22 1.18
CA ASN A 60 -17.62 12.91 2.26
C ASN A 60 -16.39 12.11 2.73
N LEU A 61 -15.20 12.69 2.52
CA LEU A 61 -13.92 12.12 2.93
C LEU A 61 -13.80 11.97 4.45
N ASP A 62 -14.44 12.84 5.23
CA ASP A 62 -14.36 12.79 6.70
C ASP A 62 -14.97 11.49 7.23
N HIS A 63 -16.14 11.11 6.72
CA HIS A 63 -16.79 9.84 7.09
C HIS A 63 -16.01 8.62 6.60
N PHE A 64 -15.30 8.75 5.46
CA PHE A 64 -14.40 7.71 4.99
C PHE A 64 -13.24 7.49 5.96
N PHE A 65 -12.58 8.57 6.41
CA PHE A 65 -11.49 8.48 7.37
C PHE A 65 -11.94 8.02 8.76
N GLN A 66 -13.11 8.48 9.24
CA GLN A 66 -13.71 7.97 10.47
C GLN A 66 -13.94 6.46 10.41
N ARG A 67 -14.50 5.96 9.29
CA ARG A 67 -14.72 4.53 9.12
C ARG A 67 -13.42 3.74 8.99
N LEU A 68 -12.44 4.27 8.26
CA LEU A 68 -11.12 3.67 8.15
C LEU A 68 -10.44 3.55 9.53
N PHE A 69 -10.54 4.60 10.34
CA PHE A 69 -10.01 4.60 11.70
C PHE A 69 -10.67 3.52 12.57
N LEU A 70 -12.00 3.41 12.53
CA LEU A 70 -12.72 2.36 13.26
C LEU A 70 -12.36 0.95 12.77
N ASP A 71 -12.14 0.75 11.48
CA ASP A 71 -11.76 -0.57 10.92
C ASP A 71 -10.31 -0.96 11.27
N LEU A 72 -9.43 0.01 11.58
CA LEU A 72 -8.04 -0.22 11.98
C LEU A 72 -7.90 -0.34 13.51
N GLU A 73 -8.48 0.59 14.25
CA GLU A 73 -8.27 0.77 15.69
C GLU A 73 -9.50 0.45 16.53
N GLY A 74 -10.68 0.32 15.91
CA GLY A 74 -11.94 0.20 16.64
C GLY A 74 -12.03 -1.07 17.49
N TYR A 75 -11.44 -2.18 17.05
CA TYR A 75 -11.33 -3.38 17.89
C TYR A 75 -10.38 -3.17 19.07
N ARG A 76 -9.25 -2.49 18.87
CA ARG A 76 -8.32 -2.20 19.98
C ARG A 76 -8.94 -1.24 21.00
N LEU A 77 -9.74 -0.28 20.55
CA LEU A 77 -10.30 0.79 21.37
C LEU A 77 -11.64 0.42 22.02
N PHE A 78 -12.44 -0.42 21.38
CA PHE A 78 -13.83 -0.67 21.77
C PHE A 78 -14.19 -2.16 21.88
N ALA A 79 -13.24 -3.10 21.69
CA ALA A 79 -13.55 -4.50 21.98
C ALA A 79 -13.92 -4.62 23.47
N PRO A 80 -15.11 -5.18 23.79
CA PRO A 80 -15.41 -5.55 25.17
C PRO A 80 -14.37 -6.58 25.62
N PHE A 81 -13.82 -6.39 26.82
CA PHE A 81 -12.74 -7.18 27.41
C PHE A 81 -12.78 -8.66 26.99
N GLY A 82 -11.82 -9.08 26.16
CA GLY A 82 -11.57 -10.51 25.87
C GLY A 82 -11.91 -11.04 24.48
N ALA A 83 -12.01 -10.23 23.42
CA ALA A 83 -12.02 -10.79 22.07
C ALA A 83 -10.63 -11.39 21.76
N PRO A 84 -10.52 -12.71 21.47
CA PRO A 84 -9.23 -13.34 21.25
C PRO A 84 -8.63 -12.77 19.96
N HIS A 85 -7.38 -12.31 20.06
CA HIS A 85 -6.57 -11.87 18.93
C HIS A 85 -6.34 -13.05 17.97
N TYR A 86 -7.24 -13.24 17.01
CA TYR A 86 -6.97 -14.07 15.85
C TYR A 86 -7.18 -13.24 14.59
N ILE A 87 -6.11 -13.25 13.80
CA ILE A 87 -5.99 -12.74 12.43
C ILE A 87 -7.05 -13.38 11.56
#